data_AF-A0AA37KT53-F1
#
_entry.id   AF-A0AA37KT53-F1
#
_cell.length_a   1.000
_cell.length_b   1.000
_cell.length_c   1.000
_cell.angle_alpha   90.00
_cell.angle_beta   90.00
_cell.angle_gamma   90.00
#
_symmetry.space_group_name_H-M   'P 1'
#
loop_
_entity.id
_entity.type
_entity.pdbx_description
1 polymer ?
#
loop_
_entity_poly.entity_id
_entity_poly.type
_entity_poly.pdbx_seq_one_letter_code
_entity_poly.pdbx_strand_id
1 'polypeptide(L)'
;MISSRTLAATSNQDAAPNARPPTPGQPLPDDEIPFKADVWRDNGRIVGATFKGQISTTRFNGRVKTGGAEVNVERGNAFGSASTNGTSMDGRVGFRTGLENFELSASFAPGGELSGSGKVTVGDASFSFSNDSIGTEFKFANGASAAISRSTAGAWNASWSSPAAGSFQTALNFENSGGSWSINANFTLKVE
;
A
#
# COMPACT_ATOMS: atom_id res chain seq x y z
N MET A 1 40.29 11.63 -66.22
CA MET A 1 38.92 12.03 -66.62
C MET A 1 37.99 11.53 -65.54
N ILE A 2 37.51 12.38 -64.61
CA ILE A 2 36.29 13.21 -64.67
C ILE A 2 34.99 12.40 -64.79
N SER A 3 34.21 12.42 -63.67
CA SER A 3 32.73 12.49 -63.50
C SER A 3 31.84 11.37 -64.08
N SER A 4 30.83 10.84 -63.38
CA SER A 4 29.60 11.52 -62.89
C SER A 4 28.87 10.60 -61.85
N ARG A 5 28.39 10.99 -60.65
CA ARG A 5 27.10 11.68 -60.28
C ARG A 5 25.88 11.10 -61.06
N THR A 6 24.75 10.60 -60.50
CA THR A 6 23.89 10.99 -59.35
C THR A 6 22.82 9.89 -59.04
N LEU A 7 22.20 9.98 -57.84
CA LEU A 7 21.04 9.30 -57.18
C LEU A 7 19.80 8.97 -58.07
N ALA A 8 18.73 8.24 -57.70
CA ALA A 8 18.04 7.82 -56.45
C ALA A 8 17.17 6.57 -56.78
N ALA A 9 16.56 5.78 -55.87
CA ALA A 9 15.45 6.17 -55.01
C ALA A 9 15.16 5.07 -53.96
N THR A 10 14.83 5.52 -52.75
CA THR A 10 14.38 4.76 -51.58
C THR A 10 12.90 4.38 -51.70
N SER A 11 12.54 3.14 -51.32
CA SER A 11 11.17 2.73 -51.04
C SER A 11 11.05 2.36 -49.57
N ASN A 12 10.21 3.12 -48.87
CA ASN A 12 10.01 3.18 -47.42
C ASN A 12 9.21 1.96 -46.91
N GLN A 13 9.71 1.30 -45.86
CA GLN A 13 8.85 0.69 -44.84
C GLN A 13 9.58 0.67 -43.48
N ASP A 14 8.95 1.36 -42.54
CA ASP A 14 9.00 1.33 -41.07
C ASP A 14 10.32 1.49 -40.29
N ALA A 15 10.43 2.66 -39.66
CA ALA A 15 10.84 2.76 -38.26
C ALA A 15 9.90 3.74 -37.55
N ALA A 16 9.26 3.27 -36.47
CA ALA A 16 8.48 4.07 -35.54
C ALA A 16 9.22 5.38 -35.20
N PRO A 17 8.52 6.51 -34.94
CA PRO A 17 9.20 7.75 -34.60
C PRO A 17 10.05 7.51 -33.35
N ASN A 18 11.37 7.50 -33.56
CA ASN A 18 12.37 7.58 -32.50
C ASN A 18 12.02 8.82 -31.66
N ALA A 19 11.37 8.60 -30.51
CA ALA A 19 11.23 9.62 -29.49
C ALA A 19 12.65 10.06 -29.12
N ARG A 20 13.05 11.21 -29.65
CA ARG A 20 14.32 11.85 -29.36
C ARG A 20 14.39 12.06 -27.85
N PRO A 21 15.47 11.65 -27.16
CA PRO A 21 15.66 12.00 -25.76
C PRO A 21 15.60 13.53 -25.63
N PRO A 22 14.83 14.10 -24.69
CA PRO A 22 14.76 15.54 -24.54
C PRO A 22 16.17 16.09 -24.26
N THR A 23 16.54 17.14 -24.99
CA THR A 23 17.84 17.80 -24.81
C THR A 23 17.82 18.53 -23.46
N PRO A 24 18.86 18.44 -22.62
CA PRO A 24 18.90 19.14 -21.35
C PRO A 24 18.64 20.65 -21.56
N GLY A 25 17.57 21.17 -20.95
CA GLY A 25 17.18 22.58 -21.03
C GLY A 25 16.04 22.93 -22.01
N GLN A 26 15.43 21.98 -22.72
CA GLN A 26 14.15 22.25 -23.40
C GLN A 26 12.95 22.06 -22.45
N PRO A 27 11.93 22.95 -22.48
CA PRO A 27 10.64 22.69 -21.85
C PRO A 27 10.05 21.39 -22.40
N LEU A 28 9.55 20.53 -21.52
CA LEU A 28 8.82 19.32 -21.90
C LEU A 28 7.57 19.73 -22.71
N PRO A 29 7.17 18.97 -23.75
CA PRO A 29 5.91 19.18 -24.48
C PRO A 29 4.71 19.33 -23.54
N ASP A 30 3.72 20.15 -23.91
CA ASP A 30 2.53 20.45 -23.08
C ASP A 30 1.66 19.21 -22.72
N ASP A 31 1.90 18.12 -23.44
CA ASP A 31 1.31 16.80 -23.34
C ASP A 31 1.97 15.94 -22.24
N GLU A 32 3.15 16.33 -21.75
CA GLU A 32 3.98 15.61 -20.79
C GLU A 32 3.89 16.27 -19.39
N ILE A 33 2.90 15.85 -18.59
CA ILE A 33 2.46 16.47 -17.32
C ILE A 33 3.62 16.92 -16.39
N PRO A 34 3.95 18.22 -16.30
CA PRO A 34 4.92 18.71 -15.33
C PRO A 34 4.26 18.87 -13.94
N PHE A 35 3.08 19.47 -13.89
CA PHE A 35 2.14 19.49 -12.75
C PHE A 35 0.80 20.10 -13.22
N LYS A 36 -0.33 19.54 -12.79
CA LYS A 36 -1.69 20.04 -13.07
C LYS A 36 -2.53 19.96 -11.80
N ALA A 37 -3.37 20.96 -11.54
CA ALA A 37 -4.29 20.95 -10.41
C ALA A 37 -5.65 21.57 -10.80
N ASP A 38 -6.73 20.90 -10.38
CA ASP A 38 -8.12 21.31 -10.59
C ASP A 38 -8.76 21.61 -9.24
N VAL A 39 -9.20 22.86 -9.04
CA VAL A 39 -9.78 23.32 -7.77
C VAL A 39 -11.30 23.19 -7.79
N TRP A 40 -11.87 22.65 -6.73
CA TRP A 40 -13.31 22.50 -6.55
C TRP A 40 -13.88 23.63 -5.71
N ARG A 41 -15.01 24.15 -6.16
CA ARG A 41 -15.71 25.26 -5.50
C ARG A 41 -17.16 24.89 -5.24
N ASP A 42 -17.66 25.29 -4.09
CA ASP A 42 -19.06 25.23 -3.70
C ASP A 42 -19.47 26.60 -3.17
N ASN A 43 -20.54 27.19 -3.72
CA ASN A 43 -21.00 28.56 -3.41
C ASN A 43 -19.88 29.62 -3.42
N GLY A 44 -18.95 29.51 -4.38
CA GLY A 44 -17.79 30.40 -4.51
C GLY A 44 -16.62 30.10 -3.56
N ARG A 45 -16.82 29.24 -2.55
CA ARG A 45 -15.80 28.81 -1.59
C ARG A 45 -15.02 27.60 -2.12
N ILE A 46 -13.70 27.60 -1.92
CA ILE A 46 -12.86 26.44 -2.24
C ILE A 46 -13.16 25.32 -1.23
N VAL A 47 -13.51 24.13 -1.73
CA VAL A 47 -13.84 22.94 -0.91
C VAL A 47 -12.87 21.77 -1.13
N GLY A 48 -11.99 21.88 -2.12
CA GLY A 48 -10.96 20.89 -2.39
C GLY A 48 -10.20 21.15 -3.69
N ALA A 49 -9.30 20.24 -4.02
CA ALA A 49 -8.59 20.19 -5.28
C ALA A 49 -8.13 18.77 -5.61
N THR A 50 -7.98 18.45 -6.89
CA THR A 50 -7.22 17.29 -7.38
C THR A 50 -5.95 17.78 -8.04
N PHE A 51 -4.87 17.00 -7.92
CA PHE A 51 -3.61 17.31 -8.59
C PHE A 51 -2.97 16.06 -9.18
N LYS A 52 -2.14 16.26 -10.20
CA LYS A 52 -1.31 15.23 -10.81
C LYS A 52 -0.02 15.84 -11.34
N GLY A 53 1.07 15.08 -11.34
CA GLY A 53 2.34 15.57 -11.82
C GLY A 53 3.32 14.43 -12.10
N GLN A 54 4.44 14.79 -12.71
CA GLN A 54 5.53 13.87 -13.00
C GLN A 54 6.86 14.54 -12.67
N ILE A 55 7.71 13.85 -11.92
CA ILE A 55 9.10 14.24 -11.70
C ILE A 55 9.98 13.12 -12.25
N SER A 56 10.82 13.44 -13.25
CA SER A 56 11.59 12.44 -13.99
C SER A 56 10.67 11.36 -14.56
N THR A 57 10.80 10.13 -14.06
CA THR A 57 10.07 8.93 -14.49
C THR A 57 9.05 8.47 -13.45
N THR A 58 8.75 9.32 -12.46
CA THR A 58 7.78 9.06 -11.37
C THR A 58 6.56 9.95 -11.55
N ARG A 59 5.37 9.34 -11.66
CA ARG A 59 4.10 10.05 -11.64
C ARG A 59 3.46 10.02 -10.26
N PHE A 60 2.70 11.06 -9.95
CA PHE A 60 1.91 11.15 -8.74
C PHE A 60 0.59 11.83 -9.02
N ASN A 61 -0.41 11.50 -8.22
CA ASN A 61 -1.72 12.14 -8.23
C ASN A 61 -2.29 12.19 -6.81
N GLY A 62 -3.18 13.13 -6.56
CA GLY A 62 -3.76 13.28 -5.24
C GLY A 62 -5.01 14.11 -5.25
N ARG A 63 -5.67 14.10 -4.09
CA ARG A 63 -6.91 14.82 -3.82
C ARG A 63 -6.81 15.44 -2.44
N VAL A 64 -7.22 16.69 -2.33
CA VAL A 64 -7.43 17.37 -1.04
C VAL A 64 -8.88 17.84 -1.01
N LYS A 65 -9.56 17.67 0.12
CA LYS A 65 -10.86 18.26 0.43
C LYS A 65 -10.86 18.72 1.88
N THR A 66 -11.82 19.55 2.26
CA THR A 66 -12.02 19.84 3.69
C THR A 66 -12.15 18.52 4.46
N GLY A 67 -11.31 18.33 5.47
CA GLY A 67 -11.27 17.10 6.26
C GLY A 67 -10.45 15.95 5.65
N GLY A 68 -9.68 16.13 4.57
CA GLY A 68 -8.72 15.09 4.18
C GLY A 68 -7.90 15.32 2.92
N ALA A 69 -6.79 14.61 2.81
CA ALA A 69 -5.83 14.61 1.72
C ALA A 69 -5.38 13.18 1.40
N GLU A 70 -5.15 12.91 0.13
CA GLU A 70 -4.61 11.64 -0.38
C GLU A 70 -3.60 11.93 -1.49
N VAL A 71 -2.51 11.16 -1.51
CA VAL A 71 -1.46 11.17 -2.52
C VAL A 71 -1.13 9.73 -2.90
N ASN A 72 -1.07 9.45 -4.19
CA ASN A 72 -0.62 8.20 -4.76
C ASN A 72 0.60 8.49 -5.66
N VAL A 73 1.59 7.61 -5.61
CA VAL A 73 2.83 7.67 -6.41
C VAL A 73 2.92 6.37 -7.22
N GLU A 74 2.80 6.50 -8.53
CA GLU A 74 2.72 5.34 -9.45
C GLU A 74 4.02 4.52 -9.42
N ARG A 75 5.19 5.17 -9.35
CA ARG A 75 6.45 4.45 -9.20
C ARG A 75 6.57 3.94 -7.77
N GLY A 76 6.58 2.61 -7.61
CA GLY A 76 6.65 1.94 -6.32
C GLY A 76 5.28 1.74 -5.66
N ASN A 77 4.18 2.15 -6.33
CA ASN A 77 2.81 2.05 -5.85
C ASN A 77 2.66 2.52 -4.38
N ALA A 78 3.36 3.60 -4.04
CA ALA A 78 3.31 4.20 -2.72
C ALA A 78 2.07 5.09 -2.61
N PHE A 79 1.49 5.16 -1.44
CA PHE A 79 0.33 5.99 -1.16
C PHE A 79 0.40 6.55 0.26
N GLY A 80 -0.23 7.70 0.44
CA GLY A 80 -0.38 8.36 1.73
C GLY A 80 -1.71 9.07 1.79
N SER A 81 -2.42 8.95 2.91
CA SER A 81 -3.67 9.67 3.15
C SER A 81 -3.71 10.17 4.57
N ALA A 82 -4.29 11.36 4.77
CA ALA A 82 -4.63 11.89 6.07
C ALA A 82 -6.07 12.43 6.01
N SER A 83 -6.88 12.17 7.03
CA SER A 83 -8.25 12.70 7.10
C SER A 83 -8.60 13.11 8.52
N THR A 84 -9.56 14.01 8.64
CA THR A 84 -10.09 14.47 9.92
C THR A 84 -11.57 14.78 9.79
N ASN A 85 -12.34 14.44 10.82
CA ASN A 85 -13.75 14.82 10.95
C ASN A 85 -13.94 16.00 11.93
N GLY A 86 -12.85 16.65 12.38
CA GLY A 86 -12.86 17.72 13.38
C GLY A 86 -12.75 17.24 14.83
N THR A 87 -13.00 15.95 15.09
CA THR A 87 -12.87 15.32 16.43
C THR A 87 -11.82 14.22 16.48
N SER A 88 -11.34 13.74 15.33
CA SER A 88 -10.25 12.77 15.20
C SER A 88 -9.47 13.01 13.92
N MET A 89 -8.27 12.45 13.85
CA MET A 89 -7.41 12.44 12.68
C MET A 89 -6.98 11.00 12.39
N ASP A 90 -7.09 10.59 11.13
CA ASP A 90 -6.63 9.30 10.62
C ASP A 90 -5.54 9.53 9.59
N GLY A 91 -4.45 8.77 9.67
CA GLY A 91 -3.33 8.79 8.75
C GLY A 91 -3.00 7.39 8.28
N ARG A 92 -2.61 7.24 7.02
CA ARG A 92 -2.14 5.98 6.44
C ARG A 92 -1.03 6.24 5.44
N VAL A 93 -0.03 5.38 5.42
CA VAL A 93 1.06 5.36 4.44
C VAL A 93 1.39 3.93 4.10
N GLY A 94 1.64 3.64 2.83
CA GLY A 94 2.01 2.30 2.42
C GLY A 94 2.59 2.26 1.02
N PHE A 95 3.02 1.07 0.61
CA PHE A 95 3.44 0.78 -0.75
C PHE A 95 3.10 -0.67 -1.12
N ARG A 96 2.87 -0.93 -2.41
CA ARG A 96 2.48 -2.25 -2.93
C ARG A 96 3.41 -2.67 -4.06
N THR A 97 4.31 -3.61 -3.86
CA THR A 97 5.28 -4.01 -4.90
C THR A 97 5.09 -5.47 -5.29
N GLY A 98 4.49 -5.73 -6.46
CA GLY A 98 4.26 -7.10 -6.94
C GLY A 98 3.38 -7.90 -5.98
N LEU A 99 3.97 -8.89 -5.28
CA LEU A 99 3.31 -9.72 -4.26
C LEU A 99 3.45 -9.16 -2.83
N GLU A 100 4.15 -8.04 -2.65
CA GLU A 100 4.44 -7.44 -1.36
C GLU A 100 3.53 -6.26 -1.10
N ASN A 101 3.06 -6.12 0.15
CA ASN A 101 2.24 -4.99 0.59
C ASN A 101 2.71 -4.54 1.96
N PHE A 102 3.15 -3.29 2.06
CA PHE A 102 3.46 -2.64 3.32
C PHE A 102 2.46 -1.53 3.58
N GLU A 103 1.90 -1.51 4.79
CA GLU A 103 0.96 -0.51 5.20
C GLU A 103 1.12 -0.17 6.67
N LEU A 104 1.13 1.12 6.97
CA LEU A 104 1.09 1.68 8.30
C LEU A 104 -0.09 2.65 8.38
N SER A 105 -0.89 2.50 9.43
CA SER A 105 -2.04 3.35 9.72
C SER A 105 -1.97 3.85 11.16
N ALA A 106 -2.39 5.08 11.40
CA ALA A 106 -2.49 5.67 12.73
C ALA A 106 -3.76 6.49 12.84
N SER A 107 -4.40 6.49 14.01
CA SER A 107 -5.53 7.36 14.32
C SER A 107 -5.36 8.02 15.69
N PHE A 108 -5.82 9.25 15.79
CA PHE A 108 -5.70 10.08 16.99
C PHE A 108 -7.00 10.85 17.24
N ALA A 109 -7.48 10.84 18.48
CA ALA A 109 -8.55 11.71 18.95
C ALA A 109 -8.00 12.65 20.04
N PRO A 110 -8.27 13.98 20.00
CA PRO A 110 -7.83 14.90 21.05
C PRO A 110 -8.37 14.47 22.43
N GLY A 111 -7.47 14.36 23.40
CA GLY A 111 -7.79 13.85 24.74
C GLY A 111 -7.88 12.32 24.85
N GLY A 112 -7.72 11.59 23.74
CA GLY A 112 -7.57 10.14 23.69
C GLY A 112 -6.12 9.70 23.43
N GLU A 113 -5.92 8.39 23.37
CA GLU A 113 -4.62 7.79 23.05
C GLU A 113 -4.39 7.77 21.53
N LEU A 114 -3.11 7.87 21.13
CA LEU A 114 -2.71 7.59 19.75
C LEU A 114 -2.78 6.08 19.52
N SER A 115 -3.59 5.66 18.55
CA SER A 115 -3.61 4.26 18.10
C SER A 115 -2.87 4.11 16.77
N GLY A 116 -1.96 3.15 16.71
CA GLY A 116 -1.18 2.81 15.52
C GLY A 116 -1.33 1.34 15.20
N SER A 117 -1.32 1.02 13.90
CA SER A 117 -1.21 -0.34 13.43
C SER A 117 -0.44 -0.40 12.13
N GLY A 118 0.11 -1.56 11.81
CA GLY A 118 0.73 -1.79 10.52
C GLY A 118 0.68 -3.25 10.14
N LYS A 119 0.74 -3.49 8.84
CA LYS A 119 0.79 -4.82 8.24
C LYS A 119 1.79 -4.83 7.10
N VAL A 120 2.68 -5.81 7.13
CA VAL A 120 3.61 -6.13 6.06
C VAL A 120 3.28 -7.53 5.55
N THR A 121 2.99 -7.67 4.28
CA THR A 121 2.72 -8.96 3.63
C THR A 121 3.77 -9.21 2.58
N VAL A 122 4.40 -10.38 2.62
CA VAL A 122 5.42 -10.84 1.67
C VAL A 122 5.03 -12.25 1.24
N GLY A 123 4.40 -12.36 0.06
CA GLY A 123 3.85 -13.62 -0.42
C GLY A 123 2.83 -14.20 0.57
N ASP A 124 3.14 -15.38 1.08
CA ASP A 124 2.30 -16.16 1.99
C ASP A 124 2.44 -15.79 3.47
N ALA A 125 3.39 -14.90 3.81
CA ALA A 125 3.62 -14.45 5.17
C ALA A 125 3.08 -13.03 5.38
N SER A 126 2.49 -12.77 6.54
CA SER A 126 2.16 -11.42 6.96
C SER A 126 2.55 -11.15 8.41
N PHE A 127 3.13 -9.97 8.64
CA PHE A 127 3.54 -9.45 9.95
C PHE A 127 2.64 -8.27 10.26
N SER A 128 2.01 -8.27 11.42
CA SER A 128 1.13 -7.19 11.85
C SER A 128 1.45 -6.73 13.25
N PHE A 129 1.28 -5.45 13.50
CA PHE A 129 1.37 -4.87 14.82
C PHE A 129 0.23 -3.87 15.03
N SER A 130 -0.15 -3.70 16.29
CA SER A 130 -1.06 -2.69 16.79
C SER A 130 -0.58 -2.25 18.18
N ASN A 131 -1.27 -1.29 18.79
CA ASN A 131 -1.04 -0.92 20.19
C ASN A 131 -1.16 -2.12 21.16
N ASP A 132 -1.97 -3.11 20.81
CA ASP A 132 -2.31 -4.20 21.71
C ASP A 132 -1.56 -5.49 21.40
N SER A 133 -0.98 -5.62 20.21
CA SER A 133 -0.40 -6.90 19.77
C SER A 133 0.65 -6.77 18.68
N ILE A 134 1.53 -7.77 18.61
CA ILE A 134 2.40 -8.03 17.47
C ILE A 134 2.26 -9.49 17.07
N GLY A 135 2.24 -9.80 15.78
CA GLY A 135 2.10 -11.17 15.32
C GLY A 135 2.47 -11.40 13.87
N THR A 136 2.53 -12.68 13.54
CA THR A 136 2.82 -13.19 12.21
C THR A 136 1.78 -14.24 11.83
N GLU A 137 1.32 -14.22 10.58
CA GLU A 137 0.43 -15.20 9.97
C GLU A 137 1.09 -15.77 8.71
N PHE A 138 1.01 -17.08 8.52
CA PHE A 138 1.40 -17.81 7.32
C PHE A 138 0.15 -18.42 6.69
N LYS A 139 -0.02 -18.26 5.39
CA LYS A 139 -1.07 -18.90 4.59
C LYS A 139 -0.44 -19.93 3.67
N PHE A 140 -1.07 -21.08 3.51
CA PHE A 140 -0.57 -22.16 2.69
C PHE A 140 -1.47 -22.32 1.46
N ALA A 141 -0.90 -22.83 0.36
CA ALA A 141 -1.61 -22.99 -0.92
C ALA A 141 -2.89 -23.86 -0.83
N ASN A 142 -2.95 -24.78 0.13
CA ASN A 142 -4.12 -25.61 0.41
C ASN A 142 -5.23 -24.88 1.21
N GLY A 143 -5.06 -23.57 1.45
CA GLY A 143 -5.97 -22.74 2.23
C GLY A 143 -5.82 -22.85 3.74
N ALA A 144 -4.87 -23.66 4.24
CA ALA A 144 -4.54 -23.68 5.66
C ALA A 144 -3.82 -22.39 6.08
N SER A 145 -3.86 -22.07 7.37
CA SER A 145 -3.11 -20.97 7.95
C SER A 145 -2.55 -21.31 9.33
N ALA A 146 -1.43 -20.69 9.66
CA ALA A 146 -0.83 -20.71 10.98
C ALA A 146 -0.56 -19.28 11.42
N ALA A 147 -0.86 -18.93 12.67
CA ALA A 147 -0.54 -17.61 13.21
C ALA A 147 0.04 -17.70 14.61
N ILE A 148 0.97 -16.80 14.92
CA ILE A 148 1.47 -16.56 16.28
C ILE A 148 1.43 -15.07 16.56
N SER A 149 0.93 -14.68 17.72
CA SER A 149 0.93 -13.29 18.17
C SER A 149 1.20 -13.19 19.66
N ARG A 150 1.64 -12.01 20.08
CA ARG A 150 1.87 -11.64 21.47
C ARG A 150 1.15 -10.33 21.74
N SER A 151 0.32 -10.31 22.77
CA SER A 151 -0.27 -9.07 23.27
C SER A 151 0.77 -8.26 24.05
N THR A 152 0.60 -6.95 24.10
CA THR A 152 1.45 -6.06 24.92
C THR A 152 1.30 -6.33 26.42
N ALA A 153 0.17 -6.89 26.85
CA ALA A 153 -0.05 -7.42 28.20
C ALA A 153 0.70 -8.73 28.49
N GLY A 154 1.36 -9.33 27.49
CA GLY A 154 2.23 -10.50 27.67
C GLY A 154 1.62 -11.85 27.28
N ALA A 155 0.33 -11.90 26.95
CA ALA A 155 -0.33 -13.11 26.46
C ALA A 155 0.20 -13.53 25.08
N TRP A 156 0.44 -14.83 24.87
CA TRP A 156 0.80 -15.40 23.58
C TRP A 156 -0.36 -16.20 22.99
N ASN A 157 -0.64 -15.99 21.71
CA ASN A 157 -1.63 -16.73 20.96
C ASN A 157 -0.94 -17.48 19.82
N ALA A 158 -1.24 -18.75 19.65
CA ALA A 158 -0.87 -19.53 18.48
C ALA A 158 -2.11 -20.21 17.91
N SER A 159 -2.26 -20.24 16.60
CA SER A 159 -3.39 -20.89 15.95
C SER A 159 -2.98 -21.63 14.69
N TRP A 160 -3.70 -22.70 14.41
CA TRP A 160 -3.67 -23.42 13.14
C TRP A 160 -5.10 -23.61 12.66
N SER A 161 -5.33 -23.39 11.38
CA SER A 161 -6.61 -23.67 10.75
C SER A 161 -6.37 -24.35 9.41
N SER A 162 -7.07 -25.45 9.15
CA SER A 162 -7.12 -26.06 7.83
C SER A 162 -8.57 -26.11 7.34
N PRO A 163 -8.83 -25.84 6.05
CA PRO A 163 -10.17 -25.96 5.48
C PRO A 163 -10.54 -27.40 5.11
N ALA A 164 -9.58 -28.33 5.09
CA ALA A 164 -9.81 -29.70 4.66
C ALA A 164 -10.74 -30.48 5.61
N ALA A 165 -11.62 -31.31 5.06
CA ALA A 165 -12.36 -32.29 5.84
C ALA A 165 -11.41 -33.28 6.53
N GLY A 166 -11.73 -33.69 7.76
CA GLY A 166 -10.83 -34.51 8.59
C GLY A 166 -9.62 -33.77 9.16
N SER A 167 -9.53 -32.45 8.97
CA SER A 167 -8.48 -31.63 9.56
C SER A 167 -8.84 -31.08 10.94
N PHE A 168 -7.86 -30.55 11.65
CA PHE A 168 -8.06 -29.90 12.95
C PHE A 168 -7.84 -28.39 12.86
N GLN A 169 -8.55 -27.66 13.73
CA GLN A 169 -8.26 -26.28 14.09
C GLN A 169 -7.74 -26.25 15.52
N THR A 170 -6.66 -25.51 15.77
CA THR A 170 -6.16 -25.26 17.12
C THR A 170 -6.08 -23.77 17.42
N ALA A 171 -6.36 -23.43 18.67
CA ALA A 171 -6.02 -22.15 19.26
C ALA A 171 -5.42 -22.41 20.64
N LEU A 172 -4.20 -21.93 20.84
CA LEU A 172 -3.46 -21.98 22.10
C LEU A 172 -3.26 -20.56 22.59
N ASN A 173 -3.73 -20.25 23.79
CA ASN A 173 -3.51 -18.99 24.45
C ASN A 173 -2.76 -19.22 25.76
N PHE A 174 -1.66 -18.49 25.96
CA PHE A 174 -0.81 -18.54 27.14
C PHE A 174 -0.84 -17.17 27.79
N GLU A 175 -1.37 -17.06 29.00
CA GLU A 175 -1.49 -15.79 29.70
C GLU A 175 -0.71 -15.83 31.01
N ASN A 176 -0.08 -14.71 31.35
CA ASN A 176 0.48 -14.47 32.67
C ASN A 176 -0.17 -13.22 33.26
N SER A 177 -0.86 -13.37 34.40
CA SER A 177 -1.45 -12.26 35.12
C SER A 177 -1.14 -12.41 36.60
N GLY A 178 -0.51 -11.38 37.19
CA GLY A 178 -0.27 -11.30 38.64
C GLY A 178 0.50 -12.48 39.24
N GLY A 179 1.41 -13.12 38.48
CA GLY A 179 2.20 -14.26 38.95
C GLY A 179 1.56 -15.63 38.75
N SER A 180 0.34 -15.69 38.20
CA SER A 180 -0.30 -16.93 37.76
C SER A 180 -0.20 -17.09 36.26
N TRP A 181 0.03 -18.32 35.78
CA TRP A 181 0.02 -18.66 34.36
C TRP A 181 -1.17 -19.56 34.04
N SER A 182 -1.76 -19.37 32.86
CA SER A 182 -2.81 -20.25 32.35
C SER A 182 -2.56 -20.58 30.88
N ILE A 183 -3.01 -21.78 30.49
CA ILE A 183 -3.00 -22.23 29.11
C ILE A 183 -4.44 -22.60 28.75
N ASN A 184 -4.99 -21.92 27.76
CA ASN A 184 -6.28 -22.29 27.17
C ASN A 184 -6.00 -22.90 25.79
N ALA A 185 -6.38 -24.17 25.62
CA ALA A 185 -6.18 -24.91 24.39
C ALA A 185 -7.52 -25.40 23.85
N ASN A 186 -7.90 -24.90 22.68
CA ASN A 186 -9.11 -25.33 21.98
C ASN A 186 -8.73 -26.12 20.74
N PHE A 187 -9.32 -27.31 20.60
CA PHE A 187 -9.14 -28.21 19.46
C PHE A 187 -10.51 -28.49 18.85
N THR A 188 -10.65 -28.25 17.56
CA THR A 188 -11.87 -28.59 16.82
C THR A 188 -11.50 -29.50 15.66
N LEU A 189 -12.08 -30.70 15.62
CA LEU A 189 -12.00 -31.59 14.47
C LEU A 189 -13.11 -31.21 13.49
N LYS A 190 -12.75 -30.99 12.22
CA LYS A 190 -13.73 -30.81 11.15
C LYS A 190 -14.19 -32.17 10.67
N VAL A 191 -15.41 -32.54 11.06
CA VAL A 191 -16.10 -33.73 10.58
C VAL A 191 -16.80 -33.40 9.27
N GLU A 192 -16.80 -34.35 8.33
CA GLU A 192 -17.52 -34.26 7.05
C GLU A 192 -19.02 -34.03 7.20
#